data_AF-A0A516X7B2-F1
#
_entry.id   AF-A0A516X7B2-F1
#
_cell.length_a   1.000
_cell.length_b   1.000
_cell.length_c   1.000
_cell.angle_alpha   90.00
_cell.angle_beta   90.00
_cell.angle_gamma   90.00
#
_symmetry.space_group_name_H-M   'P 1'
#
loop_
_entity.id
_entity.type
_entity.pdbx_description
1 polymer ?
#
loop_
_entity_poly.entity_id
_entity_poly.type
_entity_poly.pdbx_seq_one_letter_code
_entity_poly.pdbx_strand_id
1 'polypeptide(L)'
;MHPVPWLNGQDGMLPYVSGTTDAIAHITGPSGTNETVPRFNVIGTDLGIMWDNGNGQTMLAFGDTTGANDDPICNGLVGQWRSNVLLRSDDDDLSDGMSIDGAAMASPGQAKEILPSLKVPGVEHTVIPTAGIAVPHAGSAGGFRQYINFMSVKSWGAPGEWTTNYSAVAYSDDNGENWVSPTFGSVQDMAGNVVAPGTGAKAFRTATAALSSVRLNAGGNADFQMGAFVREHGADVSDPDSYVYFFGTPSGRSGSARLSRVQQKDIENAAAYTYWDGSGWAATPEQAAVVIDGKVSELSVAYNTYLGKYIAMYTHPIKGLVVRTADSLTGPWSDTTTLISPVQVPAFYGAFMHPESSDSGDSTLYFTGTTWSDYNVMILRTDLSRLRD
;
A
#
# COMPACT_ATOMS: atom_id res chain seq x y z
N MET A 1 10.37 -15.03 12.81
CA MET A 1 11.55 -15.38 11.98
C MET A 1 12.35 -14.11 11.76
N HIS A 2 13.67 -14.20 11.58
CA HIS A 2 14.49 -13.02 11.35
C HIS A 2 14.17 -12.45 9.94
N PRO A 3 13.96 -11.13 9.76
CA PRO A 3 13.56 -10.53 8.48
C PRO A 3 14.70 -10.44 7.45
N VAL A 4 15.77 -11.23 7.60
CA VAL A 4 16.95 -11.17 6.73
C VAL A 4 17.20 -12.57 6.17
N PRO A 5 17.17 -12.77 4.83
CA PRO A 5 17.24 -14.10 4.18
C PRO A 5 18.38 -14.98 4.70
N TRP A 6 19.57 -14.40 4.85
CA TRP A 6 20.77 -15.14 5.29
C TRP A 6 20.76 -15.53 6.77
N LEU A 7 20.00 -14.80 7.59
CA LEU A 7 19.88 -15.04 9.03
C LEU A 7 18.68 -15.92 9.38
N ASN A 8 17.80 -16.20 8.41
CA ASN A 8 16.66 -17.09 8.57
C ASN A 8 16.78 -18.42 7.80
N GLY A 9 17.88 -18.64 7.08
CA GLY A 9 18.19 -19.89 6.40
C GLY A 9 17.67 -20.01 4.96
N GLN A 10 17.21 -18.90 4.37
CA GLN A 10 16.89 -18.81 2.94
C GLN A 10 18.16 -18.46 2.14
N ASP A 11 18.19 -18.87 0.87
CA ASP A 11 19.28 -18.58 -0.06
C ASP A 11 19.15 -17.20 -0.74
N GLY A 12 18.04 -16.49 -0.50
CA GLY A 12 17.77 -15.17 -1.07
C GLY A 12 17.53 -15.20 -2.58
N MET A 13 17.18 -16.37 -3.14
CA MET A 13 16.88 -16.54 -4.56
C MET A 13 15.43 -16.16 -4.86
N LEU A 14 15.17 -15.75 -6.10
CA LEU A 14 13.81 -15.51 -6.57
C LEU A 14 12.98 -16.80 -6.49
N PRO A 15 11.69 -16.71 -6.13
CA PRO A 15 10.82 -17.86 -6.05
C PRO A 15 10.60 -18.46 -7.44
N TYR A 16 10.56 -19.79 -7.50
CA TYR A 16 10.14 -20.48 -8.71
C TYR A 16 8.62 -20.37 -8.87
N VAL A 17 8.20 -19.55 -9.84
CA VAL A 17 6.82 -19.43 -10.29
C VAL A 17 6.68 -20.11 -11.66
N SER A 18 5.49 -20.63 -11.95
CA SER A 18 5.18 -21.23 -13.25
C SER A 18 3.73 -20.90 -13.64
N GLY A 19 3.46 -20.90 -14.95
CA GLY A 19 2.16 -20.52 -15.49
C GLY A 19 2.26 -19.24 -16.31
N THR A 20 1.42 -18.25 -16.00
CA THR A 20 1.45 -16.93 -16.64
C THR A 20 2.38 -15.94 -15.94
N THR A 21 2.94 -16.30 -14.78
CA THR A 21 3.70 -15.39 -13.93
C THR A 21 5.17 -15.78 -13.84
N ASP A 22 6.05 -14.78 -13.97
CA ASP A 22 7.50 -14.89 -13.81
C ASP A 22 7.98 -13.92 -12.71
N ALA A 23 8.94 -14.36 -11.88
CA ALA A 23 9.69 -13.47 -10.99
C ALA A 23 10.92 -12.95 -11.73
N ILE A 24 11.10 -11.63 -11.79
CA ILE A 24 12.11 -10.99 -12.65
C ILE A 24 13.36 -10.64 -11.86
N ALA A 25 13.22 -9.84 -10.80
CA ALA A 25 14.34 -9.36 -9.99
C ALA A 25 13.91 -9.00 -8.56
N HIS A 26 14.86 -9.01 -7.63
CA HIS A 26 14.71 -8.36 -6.34
C HIS A 26 14.89 -6.84 -6.51
N ILE A 27 13.92 -6.06 -6.06
CA ILE A 27 14.02 -4.60 -5.99
C ILE A 27 14.87 -4.20 -4.79
N THR A 28 14.67 -4.86 -3.64
CA THR A 28 15.32 -4.51 -2.38
C THR A 28 16.18 -5.63 -1.84
N GLY A 29 17.07 -5.25 -0.92
CA GLY A 29 17.90 -6.16 -0.17
C GLY A 29 19.25 -6.46 -0.82
N PRO A 30 20.05 -7.30 -0.17
CA PRO A 30 21.42 -7.62 -0.59
C PRO A 30 21.51 -8.44 -1.89
N SER A 31 20.43 -9.16 -2.25
CA SER A 31 20.35 -9.89 -3.53
C SER A 31 19.83 -9.02 -4.68
N GLY A 32 19.33 -7.82 -4.39
CA GLY A 32 18.74 -6.92 -5.39
C GLY A 32 19.79 -6.16 -6.21
N THR A 33 19.42 -5.85 -7.44
CA THR A 33 20.28 -5.11 -8.39
C THR A 33 20.46 -3.64 -8.02
N ASN A 34 19.62 -3.12 -7.11
CA ASN A 34 19.58 -1.72 -6.74
C ASN A 34 20.55 -1.30 -5.64
N GLU A 35 21.33 -2.23 -5.07
CA GLU A 35 22.27 -1.95 -3.97
C GLU A 35 21.62 -1.17 -2.80
N THR A 36 20.40 -1.55 -2.41
CA THR A 36 19.61 -0.77 -1.43
C THR A 36 20.23 -0.76 -0.03
N VAL A 37 21.11 -1.73 0.28
CA VAL A 37 21.83 -1.77 1.55
C VAL A 37 22.81 -0.58 1.68
N PRO A 38 23.83 -0.42 0.82
CA PRO A 38 24.74 0.73 0.93
C PRO A 38 24.10 2.07 0.55
N ARG A 39 23.09 2.10 -0.33
CA ARG A 39 22.49 3.36 -0.79
C ARG A 39 21.45 3.93 0.17
N PHE A 40 20.67 3.06 0.81
CA PHE A 40 19.47 3.44 1.55
C PHE A 40 19.38 2.79 2.94
N ASN A 41 20.34 1.95 3.32
CA ASN A 41 20.32 1.10 4.50
C ASN A 41 19.07 0.21 4.57
N VAL A 42 18.62 -0.31 3.43
CA VAL A 42 17.46 -1.22 3.33
C VAL A 42 17.97 -2.63 3.09
N ILE A 43 17.96 -3.46 4.14
CA ILE A 43 18.37 -4.88 4.13
C ILE A 43 17.20 -5.80 3.85
N GLY A 44 16.04 -5.47 4.40
CA GLY A 44 14.80 -6.21 4.21
C GLY A 44 13.61 -5.28 4.43
N THR A 45 12.58 -5.46 3.61
CA THR A 45 11.34 -4.69 3.66
C THR A 45 10.23 -5.47 2.96
N ASP A 46 8.99 -5.00 3.09
CA ASP A 46 7.84 -5.61 2.46
C ASP A 46 6.94 -4.62 1.74
N LEU A 47 5.98 -5.18 1.00
CA LEU A 47 5.00 -4.47 0.19
C LEU A 47 5.62 -3.86 -1.07
N GLY A 48 5.72 -2.53 -1.16
CA GLY A 48 6.04 -1.82 -2.40
C GLY A 48 4.79 -1.33 -3.12
N ILE A 49 3.96 -0.55 -2.42
CA ILE A 49 2.78 0.12 -2.95
C ILE A 49 3.24 1.12 -4.01
N MET A 50 2.77 0.95 -5.24
CA MET A 50 3.19 1.77 -6.39
C MET A 50 2.11 2.75 -6.83
N TRP A 51 2.54 3.95 -7.23
CA TRP A 51 1.72 4.92 -7.96
C TRP A 51 2.62 5.83 -8.80
N ASP A 52 2.09 6.38 -9.89
CA ASP A 52 2.75 7.42 -10.67
C ASP A 52 2.64 8.76 -9.94
N ASN A 53 3.74 9.52 -9.87
CA ASN A 53 3.77 10.80 -9.17
C ASN A 53 3.08 11.96 -9.93
N GLY A 54 2.48 11.69 -11.09
CA GLY A 54 1.88 12.68 -11.99
C GLY A 54 2.85 13.22 -13.05
N ASN A 55 4.12 12.80 -13.03
CA ASN A 55 5.18 13.29 -13.90
C ASN A 55 6.04 12.15 -14.52
N GLY A 56 5.55 10.91 -14.54
CA GLY A 56 6.23 9.77 -15.18
C GLY A 56 7.32 9.12 -14.32
N GLN A 57 7.31 9.36 -13.00
CA GLN A 57 8.17 8.66 -12.05
C GLN A 57 7.29 7.83 -11.12
N THR A 58 7.61 6.55 -11.01
CA THR A 58 6.92 5.63 -10.10
C THR A 58 7.46 5.79 -8.68
N MET A 59 6.55 6.00 -7.73
CA MET A 59 6.84 6.00 -6.30
C MET A 59 6.52 4.64 -5.70
N LEU A 60 7.37 4.16 -4.79
CA LEU A 60 7.22 2.87 -4.11
C LEU A 60 7.27 3.08 -2.60
N ALA A 61 6.13 2.96 -1.93
CA ALA A 61 6.06 2.98 -0.47
C ALA A 61 6.13 1.56 0.09
N PHE A 62 7.03 1.34 1.04
CA PHE A 62 7.27 0.05 1.67
C PHE A 62 6.77 0.02 3.11
N GLY A 63 6.51 -1.17 3.62
CA GLY A 63 6.15 -1.39 5.02
C GLY A 63 7.37 -1.50 5.92
N ASP A 64 7.26 -2.36 6.93
CA ASP A 64 8.27 -2.49 7.98
C ASP A 64 9.64 -2.82 7.36
N THR A 65 10.60 -1.95 7.62
CA THR A 65 11.91 -1.94 6.94
C THR A 65 13.03 -2.09 7.94
N THR A 66 13.89 -3.08 7.72
CA THR A 66 15.07 -3.33 8.55
C THR A 66 16.34 -2.85 7.84
N GLY A 67 17.18 -2.14 8.59
CA GLY A 67 18.54 -1.74 8.21
C GLY A 67 19.61 -2.20 9.19
N ALA A 68 20.86 -1.95 8.83
CA ALA A 68 22.01 -2.07 9.71
C ALA A 68 21.93 -1.02 10.83
N ASN A 69 22.38 -1.40 12.03
CA ASN A 69 22.49 -0.47 13.15
C ASN A 69 23.68 0.47 12.99
N ASP A 70 23.54 1.68 13.52
CA ASP A 70 24.62 2.68 13.56
C ASP A 70 25.79 2.25 14.46
N ASP A 71 25.55 1.37 15.44
CA ASP A 71 26.57 0.71 16.27
C ASP A 71 26.41 -0.82 16.24
N PRO A 72 27.02 -1.49 15.25
CA PRO A 72 26.94 -2.94 15.09
C PRO A 72 27.55 -3.74 16.25
N ILE A 73 28.48 -3.14 17.00
CA ILE A 73 29.21 -3.79 18.08
C ILE A 73 28.34 -3.83 19.33
N CYS A 74 27.63 -2.74 19.64
CA CYS A 74 26.82 -2.65 20.85
C CYS A 74 25.37 -3.13 20.65
N ASN A 75 24.80 -2.93 19.46
CA ASN A 75 23.36 -3.16 19.21
C ASN A 75 23.09 -4.34 18.27
N GLY A 76 24.13 -5.08 17.88
CA GLY A 76 24.07 -6.12 16.84
C GLY A 76 24.07 -5.53 15.43
N LEU A 77 24.38 -6.37 14.44
CA LEU A 77 24.59 -5.94 13.04
C LEU A 77 23.35 -5.31 12.37
N VAL A 78 22.16 -5.71 12.79
CA VAL A 78 20.87 -5.36 12.18
C VAL A 78 19.87 -5.02 13.29
N GLY A 79 18.94 -4.11 13.03
CA GLY A 79 17.96 -3.69 14.02
C GLY A 79 17.47 -2.25 13.89
N GLN A 80 17.99 -1.50 12.92
CA GLN A 80 17.51 -0.16 12.60
C GLN A 80 16.17 -0.33 11.89
N TRP A 81 15.09 -0.20 12.65
CA TRP A 81 13.74 -0.44 12.15
C TRP A 81 13.07 0.88 11.80
N ARG A 82 12.57 0.96 10.57
CA ARG A 82 11.66 2.01 10.10
C ARG A 82 10.31 1.38 9.75
N SER A 83 9.21 2.05 10.08
CA SER A 83 7.85 1.55 9.82
C SER A 83 7.55 1.47 8.34
N ASN A 84 8.20 2.35 7.59
CA ASN A 84 8.04 2.51 6.16
C ASN A 84 9.24 3.28 5.62
N VAL A 85 9.51 3.07 4.34
CA VAL A 85 10.44 3.88 3.54
C VAL A 85 9.81 4.13 2.18
N LEU A 86 10.32 5.13 1.47
CA LEU A 86 9.85 5.49 0.13
C LEU A 86 11.03 5.51 -0.84
N LEU A 87 10.92 4.73 -1.91
CA LEU A 87 11.85 4.72 -3.03
C LEU A 87 11.15 5.24 -4.31
N ARG A 88 11.93 5.59 -5.32
CA ARG A 88 11.45 6.09 -6.60
C ARG A 88 12.20 5.46 -7.77
N SER A 89 11.49 5.29 -8.87
CA SER A 89 11.99 4.71 -10.11
C SER A 89 11.51 5.56 -11.29
N ASP A 90 12.44 5.94 -12.16
CA ASP A 90 12.21 6.54 -13.48
C ASP A 90 12.29 5.46 -14.58
N ASP A 91 12.28 4.17 -14.21
CA ASP A 91 12.48 3.04 -15.11
C ASP A 91 11.21 2.67 -15.89
N ASP A 92 11.32 2.67 -17.21
CA ASP A 92 10.24 2.33 -18.13
C ASP A 92 10.40 0.92 -18.77
N ASP A 93 11.53 0.24 -18.58
CA ASP A 93 11.76 -1.13 -19.04
C ASP A 93 11.87 -2.10 -17.87
N LEU A 94 10.72 -2.65 -17.47
CA LEU A 94 10.66 -3.57 -16.33
C LEU A 94 11.07 -5.02 -16.67
N SER A 95 11.49 -5.29 -17.92
CA SER A 95 11.74 -6.65 -18.39
C SER A 95 13.05 -7.25 -17.84
N ASP A 96 13.98 -6.42 -17.38
CA ASP A 96 15.26 -6.81 -16.79
C ASP A 96 15.36 -6.52 -15.27
N GLY A 97 14.32 -5.92 -14.68
CA GLY A 97 14.26 -5.56 -13.29
C GLY A 97 13.43 -4.30 -13.08
N MET A 98 13.67 -3.60 -11.98
CA MET A 98 13.18 -2.23 -11.80
C MET A 98 14.28 -1.47 -11.08
N SER A 99 14.90 -0.53 -11.77
CA SER A 99 15.94 0.31 -11.19
C SER A 99 15.33 1.34 -10.23
N ILE A 100 16.05 1.62 -9.14
CA ILE A 100 15.69 2.60 -8.12
C ILE A 100 16.66 3.77 -8.22
N ASP A 101 16.14 4.93 -8.57
CA ASP A 101 16.92 6.16 -8.78
C ASP A 101 17.10 6.95 -7.49
N GLY A 102 16.11 6.91 -6.61
CA GLY A 102 16.11 7.74 -5.42
C GLY A 102 15.26 7.20 -4.27
N ALA A 103 15.37 7.88 -3.14
CA ALA A 103 14.61 7.60 -1.93
C ALA A 103 14.39 8.91 -1.17
N ALA A 104 13.37 8.95 -0.30
CA ALA A 104 13.29 9.99 0.71
C ALA A 104 14.42 9.76 1.75
N MET A 105 15.39 10.66 1.82
CA MET A 105 16.62 10.45 2.62
C MET A 105 16.57 11.17 3.97
N ALA A 106 17.02 10.49 5.02
CA ALA A 106 17.28 11.12 6.32
C ALA A 106 18.71 11.66 6.41
N SER A 107 19.66 10.94 5.80
CA SER A 107 21.07 11.29 5.67
C SER A 107 21.68 10.46 4.53
N PRO A 108 22.90 10.77 4.05
CA PRO A 108 23.55 9.95 3.03
C PRO A 108 23.62 8.47 3.44
N GLY A 109 23.21 7.56 2.56
CA GLY A 109 23.19 6.12 2.83
C GLY A 109 21.97 5.63 3.64
N GLN A 110 21.05 6.51 4.04
CA GLN A 110 19.99 6.20 5.00
C GLN A 110 18.63 6.76 4.54
N ALA A 111 17.72 5.86 4.15
CA ALA A 111 16.33 6.22 3.89
C ALA A 111 15.60 6.66 5.17
N LYS A 112 14.66 7.58 5.00
CA LYS A 112 13.83 8.19 6.04
C LYS A 112 12.62 7.29 6.36
N GLU A 113 12.25 7.22 7.63
CA GLU A 113 10.88 6.81 8.02
C GLU A 113 9.94 7.96 7.66
N ILE A 114 9.21 7.85 6.55
CA ILE A 114 8.42 8.96 6.01
C ILE A 114 7.14 9.22 6.82
N LEU A 115 6.55 8.17 7.40
CA LEU A 115 5.39 8.26 8.29
C LEU A 115 5.75 7.63 9.64
N PRO A 116 6.01 8.45 10.67
CA PRO A 116 6.53 7.95 11.93
C PRO A 116 5.46 7.24 12.76
N SER A 117 5.88 6.23 13.53
CA SER A 117 5.02 5.58 14.53
C SER A 117 5.61 5.70 15.93
N LEU A 118 4.80 5.43 16.96
CA LEU A 118 5.29 5.40 18.35
C LEU A 118 6.25 4.24 18.66
N LYS A 119 6.19 3.14 17.89
CA LYS A 119 6.99 1.93 18.14
C LYS A 119 6.70 1.29 19.51
N VAL A 120 5.49 1.44 20.03
CA VAL A 120 5.07 0.93 21.34
C VAL A 120 4.06 -0.21 21.16
N PRO A 121 4.45 -1.47 21.46
CA PRO A 121 3.55 -2.61 21.36
C PRO A 121 2.25 -2.42 22.15
N GLY A 122 1.10 -2.75 21.53
CA GLY A 122 -0.23 -2.61 22.16
C GLY A 122 -0.77 -1.18 22.18
N VAL A 123 -0.01 -0.21 21.68
CA VAL A 123 -0.39 1.21 21.56
C VAL A 123 -0.43 1.58 20.09
N GLU A 124 0.74 1.72 19.49
CA GLU A 124 0.96 1.89 18.06
C GLU A 124 2.31 1.26 17.79
N HIS A 125 2.23 0.03 17.29
CA HIS A 125 3.38 -0.77 16.98
C HIS A 125 4.08 -0.21 15.74
N THR A 126 3.34 0.01 14.65
CA THR A 126 3.88 0.51 13.38
C THR A 126 2.84 1.30 12.59
N VAL A 127 3.29 2.00 11.55
CA VAL A 127 2.46 2.71 10.57
C VAL A 127 2.80 2.18 9.19
N ILE A 128 1.81 1.58 8.51
CA ILE A 128 2.02 0.86 7.25
C ILE A 128 1.25 1.54 6.12
N PRO A 129 1.92 1.97 5.03
CA PRO A 129 1.26 2.43 3.82
C PRO A 129 0.40 1.33 3.19
N THR A 130 -0.72 1.72 2.59
CA THR A 130 -1.68 0.76 1.99
C THR A 130 -2.07 1.15 0.56
N ALA A 131 -2.11 2.45 0.26
CA ALA A 131 -2.38 2.98 -1.07
C ALA A 131 -1.61 4.28 -1.29
N GLY A 132 -1.30 4.59 -2.55
CA GLY A 132 -0.74 5.88 -2.97
C GLY A 132 -1.47 6.43 -4.19
N ILE A 133 -1.50 7.76 -4.33
CA ILE A 133 -2.05 8.45 -5.51
C ILE A 133 -1.51 9.88 -5.61
N ALA A 134 -1.22 10.35 -6.82
CA ALA A 134 -0.93 11.75 -7.10
C ALA A 134 -2.21 12.49 -7.51
N VAL A 135 -2.43 13.71 -7.02
CA VAL A 135 -3.56 14.58 -7.37
C VAL A 135 -3.04 15.97 -7.74
N PRO A 136 -3.54 16.63 -8.81
CA PRO A 136 -3.12 17.99 -9.13
C PRO A 136 -3.34 18.95 -7.96
N HIS A 137 -2.29 19.69 -7.64
CA HIS A 137 -2.32 20.62 -6.53
C HIS A 137 -1.38 21.80 -6.79
N ALA A 138 -1.96 23.00 -6.79
CA ALA A 138 -1.19 24.21 -7.00
C ALA A 138 -0.22 24.44 -5.84
N GLY A 139 1.07 24.58 -6.16
CA GLY A 139 2.13 24.81 -5.17
C GLY A 139 2.90 23.55 -4.77
N SER A 140 2.49 22.37 -5.22
CA SER A 140 3.29 21.15 -5.06
C SER A 140 4.34 21.03 -6.18
N ALA A 141 5.48 20.42 -5.86
CA ALA A 141 6.52 20.10 -6.81
C ALA A 141 5.95 19.25 -7.96
N GLY A 142 6.26 19.62 -9.20
CA GLY A 142 5.73 18.95 -10.38
C GLY A 142 4.22 19.15 -10.59
N GLY A 143 3.54 20.02 -9.82
CA GLY A 143 2.11 20.29 -9.97
C GLY A 143 1.17 19.26 -9.35
N PHE A 144 1.72 18.24 -8.66
CA PHE A 144 0.94 17.18 -8.03
C PHE A 144 1.32 17.03 -6.55
N ARG A 145 0.29 16.98 -5.69
CA ARG A 145 0.44 16.53 -4.31
C ARG A 145 0.35 15.01 -4.28
N GLN A 146 1.29 14.40 -3.58
CA GLN A 146 1.34 12.96 -3.36
C GLN A 146 0.53 12.62 -2.12
N TYR A 147 -0.30 11.60 -2.19
CA TYR A 147 -1.10 11.11 -1.06
C TYR A 147 -0.77 9.65 -0.77
N ILE A 148 -0.72 9.31 0.53
CA ILE A 148 -0.64 7.92 1.00
C ILE A 148 -1.79 7.67 1.97
N ASN A 149 -2.58 6.63 1.74
CA ASN A 149 -3.42 6.05 2.79
C ASN A 149 -2.56 5.07 3.61
N PHE A 150 -2.58 5.21 4.92
CA PHE A 150 -1.86 4.33 5.84
C PHE A 150 -2.74 3.81 6.95
N MET A 151 -2.29 2.73 7.60
CA MET A 151 -2.89 2.19 8.82
C MET A 151 -1.94 2.34 10.01
N SER A 152 -2.49 2.78 11.15
CA SER A 152 -1.82 2.72 12.46
C SER A 152 -2.10 1.36 13.09
N VAL A 153 -1.08 0.50 13.18
CA VAL A 153 -1.21 -0.86 13.71
C VAL A 153 -1.02 -0.85 15.21
N LYS A 154 -2.00 -1.34 15.96
CA LYS A 154 -1.94 -1.47 17.42
C LYS A 154 -1.16 -2.72 17.85
N SER A 155 -1.48 -3.85 17.23
CA SER A 155 -0.92 -5.16 17.57
C SER A 155 -1.08 -6.17 16.45
N TRP A 156 -0.05 -6.98 16.23
CA TRP A 156 -0.10 -8.17 15.40
C TRP A 156 -0.78 -9.33 16.14
N GLY A 157 -1.61 -10.09 15.42
CA GLY A 157 -2.29 -11.29 15.92
C GLY A 157 -1.70 -12.58 15.32
N ALA A 158 -2.57 -13.54 15.02
CA ALA A 158 -2.18 -14.71 14.23
C ALA A 158 -1.71 -14.29 12.82
N PRO A 159 -0.95 -15.13 12.09
CA PRO A 159 -0.54 -14.80 10.72
C PRO A 159 -1.72 -14.38 9.85
N GLY A 160 -1.64 -13.17 9.27
CA GLY A 160 -2.72 -12.58 8.47
C GLY A 160 -3.77 -11.78 9.27
N GLU A 161 -3.64 -11.67 10.59
CA GLU A 161 -4.57 -10.97 11.46
C GLU A 161 -3.85 -9.90 12.29
N TRP A 162 -4.43 -8.70 12.37
CA TRP A 162 -3.93 -7.61 13.19
C TRP A 162 -5.05 -6.64 13.54
N THR A 163 -4.80 -5.84 14.57
CA THR A 163 -5.72 -4.78 15.01
C THR A 163 -5.10 -3.43 14.72
N THR A 164 -5.83 -2.57 14.01
CA THR A 164 -5.46 -1.16 13.80
C THR A 164 -6.13 -0.26 14.83
N ASN A 165 -5.52 0.91 15.09
CA ASN A 165 -6.15 2.00 15.82
C ASN A 165 -7.07 2.82 14.89
N TYR A 166 -6.53 3.20 13.74
CA TYR A 166 -7.18 3.99 12.71
C TYR A 166 -6.45 3.81 11.37
N SER A 167 -7.09 4.26 10.29
CA SER A 167 -6.45 4.60 9.02
C SER A 167 -6.56 6.10 8.76
N ALA A 168 -5.68 6.62 7.92
CA ALA A 168 -5.72 8.03 7.54
C ALA A 168 -4.96 8.29 6.24
N VAL A 169 -5.11 9.50 5.71
CA VAL A 169 -4.37 9.99 4.55
C VAL A 169 -3.29 10.98 4.99
N ALA A 170 -2.08 10.76 4.51
CA ALA A 170 -0.94 11.68 4.58
C ALA A 170 -0.67 12.30 3.21
N TYR A 171 -0.02 13.47 3.17
CA TYR A 171 0.35 14.11 1.92
C TYR A 171 1.78 14.64 1.89
N SER A 172 2.32 14.81 0.68
CA SER A 172 3.59 15.45 0.40
C SER A 172 3.47 16.41 -0.78
N ASP A 173 4.06 17.59 -0.62
CA ASP A 173 4.14 18.65 -1.65
C ASP A 173 5.49 18.71 -2.35
N ASP A 174 6.46 17.86 -1.96
CA ASP A 174 7.83 17.90 -2.44
C ASP A 174 8.25 16.55 -3.04
N ASN A 175 7.36 16.00 -3.86
CA ASN A 175 7.53 14.72 -4.54
C ASN A 175 7.86 13.56 -3.59
N GLY A 176 7.31 13.57 -2.36
CA GLY A 176 7.49 12.51 -1.37
C GLY A 176 8.69 12.64 -0.45
N GLU A 177 9.44 13.75 -0.50
CA GLU A 177 10.61 13.94 0.39
C GLU A 177 10.21 14.15 1.85
N ASN A 178 9.16 14.93 2.09
CA ASN A 178 8.62 15.22 3.41
C ASN A 178 7.10 15.10 3.41
N TRP A 179 6.56 14.64 4.54
CA TRP A 179 5.15 14.28 4.65
C TRP A 179 4.47 14.97 5.82
N VAL A 180 3.24 15.43 5.57
CA VAL A 180 2.29 15.88 6.59
C VAL A 180 1.30 14.75 6.83
N SER A 181 1.18 14.31 8.07
CA SER A 181 0.32 13.19 8.44
C SER A 181 -0.30 13.36 9.82
N PRO A 182 -1.49 12.76 10.04
CA PRO A 182 -1.96 12.46 11.38
C PRO A 182 -0.98 11.53 12.10
N THR A 183 -0.52 11.94 13.28
CA THR A 183 0.29 11.08 14.17
C THR A 183 -0.54 10.64 15.37
N PHE A 184 -0.17 9.53 16.02
CA PHE A 184 -0.91 9.02 17.18
C PHE A 184 -1.15 10.08 18.27
N GLY A 185 -0.14 10.89 18.59
CA GLY A 185 -0.27 11.97 19.59
C GLY A 185 -1.14 13.15 19.15
N SER A 186 -1.38 13.31 17.85
CA SER A 186 -2.25 14.35 17.29
C SER A 186 -3.73 13.93 17.25
N VAL A 187 -4.02 12.63 17.34
CA VAL A 187 -5.38 12.11 17.53
C VAL A 187 -5.78 12.35 19.00
N GLN A 188 -6.83 13.12 19.23
CA GLN A 188 -7.33 13.49 20.56
C GLN A 188 -8.62 12.72 20.88
N ASP A 189 -8.98 12.54 22.14
CA ASP A 189 -10.31 12.06 22.52
C ASP A 189 -11.40 13.12 22.27
N MET A 190 -12.68 12.75 22.38
CA MET A 190 -13.80 13.69 22.22
C MET A 190 -13.79 14.86 23.22
N ALA A 191 -12.98 14.79 24.28
CA ALA A 191 -12.80 15.86 25.26
C ALA A 191 -11.62 16.79 24.91
N GLY A 192 -10.94 16.57 23.78
CA GLY A 192 -9.80 17.38 23.33
C GLY A 192 -8.49 17.06 24.05
N ASN A 193 -8.43 15.96 24.79
CA ASN A 193 -7.20 15.50 25.42
C ASN A 193 -6.41 14.64 24.43
N VAL A 194 -5.08 14.75 24.47
CA VAL A 194 -4.21 13.79 23.78
C VAL A 194 -4.58 12.38 24.23
N VAL A 195 -4.82 11.48 23.29
CA VAL A 195 -5.22 10.11 23.59
C VAL A 195 -4.06 9.41 24.28
N ALA A 196 -4.28 9.00 25.53
CA ALA A 196 -3.31 8.19 26.24
C ALA A 196 -3.13 6.85 25.49
N PRO A 197 -1.89 6.46 25.20
CA PRO A 197 -1.53 5.16 24.65
C PRO A 197 -2.38 3.99 25.16
N GLY A 198 -3.02 3.22 24.25
CA GLY A 198 -3.69 1.96 24.60
C GLY A 198 -5.12 2.06 25.14
N THR A 199 -5.69 3.27 25.26
CA THR A 199 -7.12 3.44 25.59
C THR A 199 -7.96 3.12 24.35
N GLY A 200 -8.62 1.95 24.36
CA GLY A 200 -9.39 1.46 23.21
C GLY A 200 -10.36 2.51 22.64
N ALA A 201 -10.49 2.52 21.31
CA ALA A 201 -11.25 3.43 20.45
C ALA A 201 -12.64 3.85 20.94
N LYS A 202 -12.71 4.69 21.97
CA LYS A 202 -13.95 5.32 22.43
C LYS A 202 -13.89 6.81 22.17
N ALA A 203 -14.22 7.11 20.91
CA ALA A 203 -14.52 8.42 20.36
C ALA A 203 -13.34 9.43 20.40
N PHE A 204 -12.76 9.66 19.23
CA PHE A 204 -11.67 10.61 19.03
C PHE A 204 -12.15 11.84 18.23
N ARG A 205 -11.57 13.02 18.52
CA ARG A 205 -11.67 14.26 17.73
C ARG A 205 -10.28 14.65 17.23
N THR A 206 -10.28 15.46 16.19
CA THR A 206 -9.09 15.91 15.50
C THR A 206 -8.79 17.37 15.89
N ALA A 207 -7.58 17.65 16.38
CA ALA A 207 -7.20 18.98 16.89
C ALA A 207 -7.09 20.07 15.80
N THR A 208 -6.91 19.68 14.53
CA THR A 208 -6.64 20.55 13.38
C THR A 208 -7.28 20.01 12.10
N ALA A 209 -7.46 20.87 11.09
CA ALA A 209 -8.05 20.49 9.79
C ALA A 209 -7.23 19.45 9.00
N ALA A 210 -5.90 19.41 9.20
CA ALA A 210 -4.97 18.43 8.61
C ALA A 210 -5.21 16.98 9.11
N LEU A 211 -6.06 16.80 10.12
CA LEU A 211 -6.42 15.51 10.70
C LEU A 211 -7.81 15.02 10.26
N SER A 212 -8.48 15.76 9.35
CA SER A 212 -9.83 15.41 8.88
C SER A 212 -9.90 14.07 8.12
N SER A 213 -8.76 13.45 7.76
CA SER A 213 -8.69 12.18 7.05
C SER A 213 -8.80 10.94 7.95
N VAL A 214 -8.77 11.09 9.28
CA VAL A 214 -8.69 9.97 10.24
C VAL A 214 -9.99 9.16 10.28
N ARG A 215 -9.88 7.84 10.06
CA ARG A 215 -10.95 6.85 10.18
C ARG A 215 -10.63 5.83 11.26
N LEU A 216 -11.31 5.96 12.39
CA LEU A 216 -11.13 5.06 13.53
C LEU A 216 -11.56 3.63 13.19
N ASN A 217 -10.89 2.65 13.78
CA ASN A 217 -11.29 1.25 13.65
C ASN A 217 -12.54 0.95 14.50
N ALA A 218 -13.68 1.51 14.11
CA ALA A 218 -14.97 1.40 14.78
C ALA A 218 -16.12 1.74 13.82
N GLY A 219 -17.31 1.17 14.05
CA GLY A 219 -18.48 1.42 13.21
C GLY A 219 -18.22 1.01 11.75
N GLY A 220 -18.81 1.73 10.78
CA GLY A 220 -18.55 1.46 9.36
C GLY A 220 -17.11 1.73 8.93
N ASN A 221 -16.38 2.62 9.64
CA ASN A 221 -14.98 2.93 9.34
C ASN A 221 -14.05 1.73 9.57
N ALA A 222 -14.47 0.74 10.37
CA ALA A 222 -13.74 -0.50 10.55
C ALA A 222 -13.56 -1.27 9.23
N ASP A 223 -14.37 -1.02 8.20
CA ASP A 223 -14.26 -1.62 6.88
C ASP A 223 -13.36 -0.82 5.91
N PHE A 224 -12.68 0.24 6.37
CA PHE A 224 -11.84 1.14 5.57
C PHE A 224 -10.46 1.36 6.20
N GLN A 225 -9.88 0.33 6.81
CA GLN A 225 -8.61 0.39 7.54
C GLN A 225 -7.40 0.19 6.61
N MET A 226 -7.55 -0.60 5.57
CA MET A 226 -6.58 -0.75 4.48
C MET A 226 -7.29 -0.48 3.17
N GLY A 227 -6.55 -0.30 2.08
CA GLY A 227 -7.22 -0.12 0.80
C GLY A 227 -6.34 0.12 -0.39
N ALA A 228 -6.99 0.46 -1.50
CA ALA A 228 -6.37 0.88 -2.76
C ALA A 228 -7.10 2.12 -3.30
N PHE A 229 -6.33 3.11 -3.74
CA PHE A 229 -6.86 4.24 -4.51
C PHE A 229 -6.94 3.87 -5.98
N VAL A 230 -7.98 4.34 -6.67
CA VAL A 230 -8.15 4.17 -8.10
C VAL A 230 -9.02 5.30 -8.66
N ARG A 231 -8.82 5.63 -9.94
CA ARG A 231 -9.68 6.57 -10.67
C ARG A 231 -10.61 5.80 -11.61
N GLU A 232 -11.71 6.45 -11.97
CA GLU A 232 -12.49 5.99 -13.11
C GLU A 232 -11.65 6.16 -14.39
N HIS A 233 -11.69 5.16 -15.27
CA HIS A 233 -11.00 5.20 -16.55
C HIS A 233 -11.52 6.37 -17.39
N GLY A 234 -10.59 7.18 -17.90
CA GLY A 234 -10.92 8.39 -18.65
C GLY A 234 -11.37 9.59 -17.79
N ALA A 235 -11.26 9.51 -16.46
CA ALA A 235 -11.51 10.67 -15.60
C ALA A 235 -10.57 11.84 -15.95
N ASP A 236 -11.10 13.05 -15.96
CA ASP A 236 -10.29 14.26 -16.12
C ASP A 236 -9.51 14.52 -14.82
N VAL A 237 -8.25 14.10 -14.80
CA VAL A 237 -7.37 14.28 -13.65
C VAL A 237 -7.19 15.77 -13.32
N SER A 238 -7.29 16.67 -14.30
CA SER A 238 -7.13 18.11 -14.08
C SER A 238 -8.33 18.78 -13.42
N ASP A 239 -9.51 18.16 -13.49
CA ASP A 239 -10.74 18.69 -12.88
C ASP A 239 -10.75 18.39 -11.37
N PRO A 240 -10.62 19.39 -10.47
CA PRO A 240 -10.65 19.16 -9.02
C PRO A 240 -11.92 18.49 -8.50
N ASP A 241 -13.02 18.51 -9.28
CA ASP A 241 -14.30 17.88 -8.96
C ASP A 241 -14.38 16.41 -9.38
N SER A 242 -13.42 15.89 -10.15
CA SER A 242 -13.30 14.47 -10.47
C SER A 242 -13.22 13.61 -9.20
N TYR A 243 -13.71 12.38 -9.28
CA TYR A 243 -13.70 11.47 -8.13
C TYR A 243 -12.41 10.65 -8.07
N VAL A 244 -11.87 10.54 -6.86
CA VAL A 244 -10.96 9.46 -6.45
C VAL A 244 -11.78 8.43 -5.71
N TYR A 245 -11.60 7.16 -6.08
CA TYR A 245 -12.24 6.02 -5.43
C TYR A 245 -11.24 5.33 -4.50
N PHE A 246 -11.75 4.82 -3.38
CA PHE A 246 -10.98 4.07 -2.40
C PHE A 246 -11.71 2.78 -2.05
N PHE A 247 -11.11 1.65 -2.42
CA PHE A 247 -11.54 0.34 -1.95
C PHE A 247 -11.02 0.15 -0.54
N GLY A 248 -11.91 0.00 0.44
CA GLY A 248 -11.57 -0.23 1.83
C GLY A 248 -11.74 -1.69 2.23
N THR A 249 -10.86 -2.19 3.09
CA THR A 249 -11.04 -3.45 3.81
C THR A 249 -10.87 -3.25 5.33
N PRO A 250 -11.38 -4.18 6.14
CA PRO A 250 -10.97 -4.31 7.53
C PRO A 250 -9.46 -4.54 7.71
N SER A 251 -9.00 -4.39 8.94
CA SER A 251 -7.65 -4.83 9.32
C SER A 251 -7.54 -6.35 9.24
N GLY A 252 -6.40 -6.85 8.76
CA GLY A 252 -6.19 -8.28 8.51
C GLY A 252 -6.54 -8.69 7.08
N ARG A 253 -6.47 -10.00 6.81
CA ARG A 253 -6.63 -10.57 5.45
C ARG A 253 -7.95 -11.31 5.23
N SER A 254 -8.88 -11.17 6.17
CA SER A 254 -10.11 -11.98 6.22
C SER A 254 -11.38 -11.21 5.83
N GLY A 255 -11.29 -9.90 5.61
CA GLY A 255 -12.44 -9.04 5.30
C GLY A 255 -12.74 -8.94 3.80
N SER A 256 -13.95 -8.48 3.48
CA SER A 256 -14.36 -8.15 2.11
C SER A 256 -14.07 -6.67 1.79
N ALA A 257 -14.00 -6.30 0.52
CA ALA A 257 -13.79 -4.92 0.12
C ALA A 257 -15.11 -4.17 -0.09
N ARG A 258 -15.13 -2.91 0.35
CA ARG A 258 -16.20 -1.93 0.13
C ARG A 258 -15.67 -0.74 -0.64
N LEU A 259 -16.55 0.03 -1.27
CA LEU A 259 -16.14 1.17 -2.10
C LEU A 259 -16.59 2.49 -1.49
N SER A 260 -15.67 3.45 -1.45
CA SER A 260 -15.94 4.85 -1.16
C SER A 260 -15.40 5.74 -2.28
N ARG A 261 -15.88 6.98 -2.36
CA ARG A 261 -15.34 7.99 -3.27
C ARG A 261 -15.36 9.37 -2.64
N VAL A 262 -14.49 10.23 -3.13
CA VAL A 262 -14.37 11.64 -2.74
C VAL A 262 -13.94 12.46 -3.94
N GLN A 263 -14.32 13.74 -4.00
CA GLN A 263 -13.74 14.64 -5.00
C GLN A 263 -12.25 14.85 -4.70
N GLN A 264 -11.42 14.99 -5.73
CA GLN A 264 -9.95 15.05 -5.55
C GLN A 264 -9.54 16.17 -4.59
N LYS A 265 -10.17 17.33 -4.71
CA LYS A 265 -9.93 18.51 -3.86
C LYS A 265 -10.23 18.27 -2.37
N ASP A 266 -11.06 17.28 -2.05
CA ASP A 266 -11.54 16.96 -0.71
C ASP A 266 -10.92 15.66 -0.17
N ILE A 267 -9.89 15.10 -0.83
CA ILE A 267 -9.32 13.77 -0.49
C ILE A 267 -8.84 13.66 0.97
N GLU A 268 -8.42 14.78 1.57
CA GLU A 268 -7.98 14.88 2.96
C GLU A 268 -9.14 14.92 3.97
N ASN A 269 -10.39 15.12 3.53
CA ASN A 269 -11.56 15.27 4.38
C ASN A 269 -12.40 13.98 4.42
N ALA A 270 -12.22 13.15 5.46
CA ALA A 270 -12.97 11.90 5.61
C ALA A 270 -14.49 12.09 5.65
N ALA A 271 -14.99 13.24 6.09
CA ALA A 271 -16.43 13.54 6.12
C ALA A 271 -17.01 13.85 4.73
N ALA A 272 -16.18 14.15 3.73
CA ALA A 272 -16.61 14.37 2.35
C ALA A 272 -16.75 13.07 1.55
N TYR A 273 -16.26 11.94 2.08
CA TYR A 273 -16.39 10.66 1.41
C TYR A 273 -17.84 10.18 1.40
N THR A 274 -18.24 9.62 0.26
CA THR A 274 -19.51 8.92 0.09
C THR A 274 -19.24 7.45 -0.21
N TYR A 275 -20.19 6.58 0.14
CA TYR A 275 -19.98 5.14 0.23
C TYR A 275 -20.99 4.40 -0.66
N TRP A 276 -20.53 3.47 -1.49
CA TRP A 276 -21.43 2.71 -2.36
C TRP A 276 -22.33 1.80 -1.53
N ASP A 277 -23.66 1.97 -1.61
CA ASP A 277 -24.64 1.19 -0.83
C ASP A 277 -25.22 -0.01 -1.58
N GLY A 278 -24.75 -0.28 -2.80
CA GLY A 278 -25.28 -1.29 -3.71
C GLY A 278 -26.21 -0.74 -4.79
N SER A 279 -26.67 0.50 -4.64
CA SER A 279 -27.55 1.19 -5.59
C SER A 279 -27.16 2.63 -5.88
N GLY A 280 -26.52 3.30 -4.93
CA GLY A 280 -26.09 4.69 -5.00
C GLY A 280 -24.99 4.99 -3.99
N TRP A 281 -24.81 6.29 -3.71
CA TRP A 281 -23.76 6.79 -2.82
C TRP A 281 -24.35 7.34 -1.53
N ALA A 282 -24.18 6.58 -0.45
CA ALA A 282 -24.57 6.90 0.90
C ALA A 282 -23.59 7.87 1.58
N ALA A 283 -24.08 8.61 2.57
CA ALA A 283 -23.28 9.59 3.31
C ALA A 283 -22.45 8.97 4.45
N THR A 284 -22.78 7.76 4.91
CA THR A 284 -22.11 7.15 6.05
C THR A 284 -21.54 5.76 5.72
N PRO A 285 -20.39 5.39 6.31
CA PRO A 285 -19.72 4.13 6.01
C PRO A 285 -20.50 2.90 6.50
N GLU A 286 -21.43 3.05 7.45
CA GLU A 286 -22.28 1.95 7.94
C GLU A 286 -23.18 1.37 6.84
N GLN A 287 -23.46 2.15 5.80
CA GLN A 287 -24.32 1.76 4.69
C GLN A 287 -23.54 1.15 3.53
N ALA A 288 -22.20 1.17 3.58
CA ALA A 288 -21.36 0.70 2.50
C ALA A 288 -21.63 -0.79 2.23
N ALA A 289 -21.97 -1.14 0.99
CA ALA A 289 -22.13 -2.52 0.55
C ALA A 289 -20.78 -3.15 0.17
N VAL A 290 -20.74 -4.49 0.19
CA VAL A 290 -19.60 -5.25 -0.32
C VAL A 290 -19.57 -5.13 -1.84
N VAL A 291 -18.40 -4.79 -2.40
CA VAL A 291 -18.17 -4.78 -3.86
C VAL A 291 -17.30 -5.95 -4.30
N ILE A 292 -16.31 -6.33 -3.51
CA ILE A 292 -15.50 -7.54 -3.73
C ILE A 292 -15.66 -8.42 -2.50
N ASP A 293 -16.36 -9.54 -2.68
CA ASP A 293 -16.65 -10.49 -1.62
C ASP A 293 -15.46 -11.41 -1.30
N GLY A 294 -15.53 -12.04 -0.13
CA GLY A 294 -14.54 -13.00 0.33
C GLY A 294 -13.43 -12.38 1.18
N LYS A 295 -12.24 -12.98 1.11
CA LYS A 295 -11.07 -12.67 1.93
C LYS A 295 -10.08 -11.85 1.12
N VAL A 296 -10.30 -10.54 1.09
CA VAL A 296 -9.48 -9.55 0.41
C VAL A 296 -8.41 -9.05 1.40
N SER A 297 -7.15 -9.09 0.97
CA SER A 297 -5.99 -8.70 1.79
C SER A 297 -5.44 -7.34 1.34
N GLU A 298 -4.13 -7.12 1.46
CA GLU A 298 -3.38 -6.01 0.85
C GLU A 298 -3.64 -5.93 -0.67
N LEU A 299 -4.72 -5.23 -1.07
CA LEU A 299 -5.19 -5.19 -2.45
C LEU A 299 -4.57 -4.05 -3.26
N SER A 300 -4.51 -4.25 -4.57
CA SER A 300 -4.27 -3.23 -5.58
C SER A 300 -5.39 -3.28 -6.62
N VAL A 301 -5.87 -2.11 -7.05
CA VAL A 301 -6.94 -1.99 -8.05
C VAL A 301 -6.53 -0.97 -9.10
N ALA A 302 -6.65 -1.32 -10.36
CA ALA A 302 -6.31 -0.45 -11.49
C ALA A 302 -7.22 -0.75 -12.67
N TYR A 303 -7.38 0.22 -13.58
CA TYR A 303 -7.85 -0.11 -14.92
C TYR A 303 -6.70 -0.74 -15.71
N ASN A 304 -6.99 -1.75 -16.52
CA ASN A 304 -6.02 -2.37 -17.40
C ASN A 304 -6.42 -2.16 -18.86
N THR A 305 -5.60 -1.42 -19.60
CA THR A 305 -5.89 -1.03 -20.99
C THR A 305 -5.96 -2.23 -21.94
N TYR A 306 -5.13 -3.26 -21.73
CA TYR A 306 -5.12 -4.45 -22.58
C TYR A 306 -6.42 -5.26 -22.48
N LEU A 307 -6.91 -5.45 -21.24
CA LEU A 307 -8.16 -6.16 -20.97
C LEU A 307 -9.40 -5.28 -21.20
N GLY A 308 -9.25 -3.96 -21.15
CA GLY A 308 -10.38 -3.04 -21.19
C GLY A 308 -11.27 -3.12 -19.94
N LYS A 309 -10.71 -3.57 -18.81
CA LYS A 309 -11.43 -3.85 -17.55
C LYS A 309 -10.67 -3.30 -16.36
N TYR A 310 -11.38 -3.05 -15.26
CA TYR A 310 -10.74 -2.93 -13.96
C TYR A 310 -10.26 -4.31 -13.48
N ILE A 311 -9.08 -4.34 -12.88
CA ILE A 311 -8.52 -5.52 -12.25
C ILE A 311 -8.24 -5.25 -10.78
N ALA A 312 -8.47 -6.27 -9.94
CA ALA A 312 -8.13 -6.26 -8.53
C ALA A 312 -7.22 -7.45 -8.24
N MET A 313 -6.02 -7.19 -7.72
CA MET A 313 -5.05 -8.19 -7.31
C MET A 313 -4.88 -8.16 -5.79
N TYR A 314 -4.92 -9.33 -5.17
CA TYR A 314 -4.74 -9.49 -3.73
C TYR A 314 -4.39 -10.94 -3.37
N THR A 315 -3.93 -11.16 -2.15
CA THR A 315 -3.59 -12.50 -1.65
C THR A 315 -4.79 -13.15 -0.97
N HIS A 316 -5.27 -14.24 -1.54
CA HIS A 316 -6.30 -15.07 -0.95
C HIS A 316 -5.67 -16.19 -0.08
N PRO A 317 -6.12 -16.41 1.16
CA PRO A 317 -5.43 -17.30 2.11
C PRO A 317 -5.39 -18.78 1.71
N ILE A 318 -6.26 -19.21 0.79
CA ILE A 318 -6.27 -20.59 0.27
C ILE A 318 -5.74 -20.66 -1.17
N LYS A 319 -5.93 -19.59 -1.96
CA LYS A 319 -5.70 -19.63 -3.42
C LYS A 319 -4.36 -19.00 -3.81
N GLY A 320 -3.68 -18.31 -2.88
CA GLY A 320 -2.47 -17.55 -3.15
C GLY A 320 -2.78 -16.20 -3.79
N LEU A 321 -1.92 -15.72 -4.67
CA LEU A 321 -2.18 -14.48 -5.42
C LEU A 321 -3.30 -14.73 -6.42
N VAL A 322 -4.36 -13.91 -6.34
CA VAL A 322 -5.50 -13.96 -7.25
C VAL A 322 -5.72 -12.63 -7.94
N VAL A 323 -6.36 -12.69 -9.10
CA VAL A 323 -6.89 -11.54 -9.84
C VAL A 323 -8.40 -11.71 -10.08
N ARG A 324 -9.12 -10.59 -10.05
CA ARG A 324 -10.53 -10.47 -10.44
C ARG A 324 -10.67 -9.31 -11.42
N THR A 325 -11.66 -9.38 -12.31
CA THR A 325 -11.93 -8.35 -13.31
C THR A 325 -13.36 -7.80 -13.16
N ALA A 326 -13.58 -6.54 -13.52
CA ALA A 326 -14.90 -5.92 -13.61
C ALA A 326 -14.96 -4.83 -14.69
N ASP A 327 -16.13 -4.61 -15.28
CA ASP A 327 -16.35 -3.51 -16.23
C ASP A 327 -16.52 -2.16 -15.51
N SER A 328 -16.85 -2.17 -14.22
CA SER A 328 -17.00 -0.99 -13.39
C SER A 328 -16.43 -1.19 -11.99
N LEU A 329 -16.05 -0.11 -11.31
CA LEU A 329 -15.53 -0.16 -9.94
C LEU A 329 -16.54 -0.77 -8.93
N THR A 330 -17.84 -0.61 -9.17
CA THR A 330 -18.90 -1.19 -8.32
C THR A 330 -19.20 -2.66 -8.65
N GLY A 331 -18.54 -3.22 -9.67
CA GLY A 331 -18.71 -4.59 -10.12
C GLY A 331 -19.78 -4.76 -11.21
N PRO A 332 -20.38 -5.97 -11.35
CA PRO A 332 -20.02 -7.18 -10.63
C PRO A 332 -18.56 -7.58 -10.92
N TRP A 333 -17.86 -8.05 -9.89
CA TRP A 333 -16.51 -8.57 -10.01
C TRP A 333 -16.54 -10.06 -10.33
N SER A 334 -15.67 -10.51 -11.24
CA SER A 334 -15.53 -11.92 -11.63
C SER A 334 -15.23 -12.83 -10.44
N ASP A 335 -15.30 -14.15 -10.63
CA ASP A 335 -14.64 -15.08 -9.71
C ASP A 335 -13.12 -14.88 -9.70
N THR A 336 -12.46 -15.45 -8.68
CA THR A 336 -10.99 -15.37 -8.53
C THR A 336 -10.27 -16.31 -9.49
N THR A 337 -9.33 -15.76 -10.27
CA THR A 337 -8.32 -16.51 -11.02
C THR A 337 -7.01 -16.51 -10.27
N THR A 338 -6.41 -17.67 -10.03
CA THR A 338 -5.11 -17.79 -9.35
C THR A 338 -3.97 -17.50 -10.32
N LEU A 339 -3.09 -16.56 -9.94
CA LEU A 339 -1.84 -16.25 -10.65
C LEU A 339 -0.64 -16.97 -10.04
N ILE A 340 -0.56 -17.02 -8.71
CA ILE A 340 0.49 -17.75 -7.98
C ILE A 340 -0.16 -18.60 -6.90
N SER A 341 0.04 -19.92 -6.96
CA SER A 341 -0.45 -20.85 -5.94
C SER A 341 0.40 -20.79 -4.67
N PRO A 342 -0.19 -20.95 -3.47
CA PRO A 342 0.58 -21.01 -2.22
C PRO A 342 1.46 -22.25 -2.13
N VAL A 343 1.28 -23.24 -3.01
CA VAL A 343 2.19 -24.40 -3.14
C VAL A 343 3.49 -24.02 -3.83
N GLN A 344 3.44 -23.12 -4.83
CA GLN A 344 4.62 -22.65 -5.54
C GLN A 344 5.40 -21.64 -4.70
N VAL A 345 4.69 -20.68 -4.11
CA VAL A 345 5.29 -19.61 -3.32
C VAL A 345 4.54 -19.49 -1.98
N PRO A 346 4.95 -20.26 -0.96
CA PRO A 346 4.35 -20.19 0.36
C PRO A 346 4.46 -18.79 0.96
N ALA A 347 3.40 -18.35 1.64
CA ALA A 347 3.37 -17.08 2.36
C ALA A 347 3.70 -15.84 1.50
N PHE A 348 3.41 -15.89 0.20
CA PHE A 348 3.39 -14.71 -0.68
C PHE A 348 2.35 -13.71 -0.19
N TYR A 349 2.67 -12.42 -0.25
CA TYR A 349 1.74 -11.33 0.02
C TYR A 349 2.15 -10.04 -0.71
N GLY A 350 1.23 -9.06 -0.74
CA GLY A 350 1.33 -7.89 -1.62
C GLY A 350 0.65 -8.16 -2.96
N ALA A 351 1.31 -7.79 -4.05
CA ALA A 351 0.81 -7.65 -5.43
C ALA A 351 0.31 -6.25 -5.78
N PHE A 352 1.16 -5.24 -5.61
CA PHE A 352 0.86 -3.88 -6.03
C PHE A 352 1.27 -3.68 -7.48
N MET A 353 0.31 -3.32 -8.33
CA MET A 353 0.50 -3.23 -9.77
C MET A 353 1.31 -1.99 -10.15
N HIS A 354 2.22 -2.14 -11.11
CA HIS A 354 2.97 -1.01 -11.67
C HIS A 354 2.03 -0.18 -12.55
N PRO A 355 1.85 1.13 -12.26
CA PRO A 355 0.80 1.95 -12.85
C PRO A 355 0.90 1.98 -14.39
N GLU A 356 2.08 2.29 -14.93
CA GLU A 356 2.26 2.41 -16.37
C GLU A 356 2.12 1.08 -17.10
N SER A 357 2.51 -0.03 -16.47
CA SER A 357 2.36 -1.35 -17.10
C SER A 357 0.88 -1.73 -17.26
N SER A 358 0.03 -1.33 -16.29
CA SER A 358 -1.42 -1.54 -16.37
C SER A 358 -2.05 -0.69 -17.47
N ASP A 359 -1.53 0.52 -17.70
CA ASP A 359 -2.05 1.46 -18.69
C ASP A 359 -1.47 1.27 -20.10
N SER A 360 -0.35 0.55 -20.25
CA SER A 360 0.45 0.39 -21.49
C SER A 360 -0.30 -0.22 -22.68
N GLY A 361 -1.35 -1.01 -22.43
CA GLY A 361 -2.02 -1.80 -23.47
C GLY A 361 -1.28 -3.08 -23.85
N ASP A 362 -0.16 -3.41 -23.23
CA ASP A 362 0.50 -4.72 -23.33
C ASP A 362 -0.26 -5.78 -22.51
N SER A 363 -0.21 -7.03 -22.95
CA SER A 363 -0.65 -8.19 -22.15
C SER A 363 0.16 -8.39 -20.87
N THR A 364 1.36 -7.83 -20.77
CA THR A 364 2.26 -8.02 -19.64
C THR A 364 2.00 -6.97 -18.56
N LEU A 365 1.58 -7.45 -17.38
CA LEU A 365 1.40 -6.61 -16.20
C LEU A 365 2.53 -6.87 -15.20
N TYR A 366 3.21 -5.81 -14.75
CA TYR A 366 4.24 -5.89 -13.72
C TYR A 366 3.67 -5.51 -12.35
N PHE A 367 4.15 -6.16 -11.30
CA PHE A 367 3.70 -5.89 -9.92
C PHE A 367 4.76 -6.29 -8.89
N THR A 368 4.73 -5.63 -7.74
CA THR A 368 5.60 -5.96 -6.61
C THR A 368 5.02 -7.08 -5.76
N GLY A 369 5.88 -7.94 -5.21
CA GLY A 369 5.47 -8.99 -4.28
C GLY A 369 6.54 -9.31 -3.26
N THR A 370 6.13 -9.83 -2.11
CA THR A 370 7.04 -10.22 -1.02
C THR A 370 6.65 -11.58 -0.46
N THR A 371 7.60 -12.27 0.16
CA THR A 371 7.34 -13.46 0.99
C THR A 371 7.82 -13.21 2.40
N TRP A 372 7.15 -13.82 3.40
CA TRP A 372 7.59 -13.72 4.80
C TRP A 372 8.99 -14.30 5.03
N SER A 373 9.40 -15.26 4.20
CA SER A 373 10.69 -15.93 4.31
C SER A 373 11.83 -15.08 3.76
N ASP A 374 11.63 -14.38 2.65
CA ASP A 374 12.69 -13.58 2.03
C ASP A 374 12.68 -12.14 2.56
N TYR A 375 11.50 -11.59 2.85
CA TYR A 375 11.33 -10.23 3.37
C TYR A 375 12.12 -9.18 2.55
N ASN A 376 12.16 -9.41 1.25
CA ASN A 376 12.64 -8.51 0.23
C ASN A 376 11.60 -8.45 -0.89
N VAL A 377 11.43 -7.25 -1.44
CA VAL A 377 10.43 -7.00 -2.45
C VAL A 377 11.00 -7.35 -3.80
N MET A 378 10.21 -8.08 -4.57
CA MET A 378 10.53 -8.52 -5.92
C MET A 378 9.60 -7.81 -6.91
N ILE A 379 10.11 -7.58 -8.12
CA ILE A 379 9.27 -7.27 -9.28
C ILE A 379 8.97 -8.58 -10.01
N LEU A 380 7.67 -8.81 -10.25
CA LEU A 380 7.14 -9.95 -10.99
C LEU A 380 6.35 -9.42 -12.18
N ARG A 381 6.11 -10.29 -13.17
CA ARG A 381 5.20 -10.02 -14.27
C ARG A 381 4.19 -11.13 -14.44
N THR A 382 3.01 -10.82 -14.97
CA THR A 382 2.05 -11.82 -15.44
C THR A 382 1.59 -11.50 -16.86
N ASP A 383 1.46 -12.54 -17.69
CA ASP A 383 0.77 -12.48 -18.98
C ASP A 383 -0.75 -12.56 -18.76
N LEU A 384 -1.47 -11.50 -19.12
CA LEU A 384 -2.92 -11.36 -19.02
C LEU A 384 -3.67 -11.96 -20.23
N SER A 385 -2.98 -12.53 -21.22
CA SER A 385 -3.60 -13.09 -22.44
C SER A 385 -4.72 -14.09 -22.14
N ARG A 386 -4.61 -14.85 -21.05
CA ARG A 386 -5.62 -15.84 -20.62
C ARG A 386 -6.85 -15.23 -19.94
N LEU A 387 -6.83 -13.94 -19.64
CA LEU A 387 -7.93 -13.19 -19.02
C LEU A 387 -8.70 -12.33 -20.03
N ARG A 388 -8.24 -12.31 -21.29
CA ARG A 388 -8.88 -11.57 -22.37
C ARG A 388 -9.89 -12.49 -23.06
N ASP A 389 -11.16 -12.08 -23.04
CA ASP A 389 -12.28 -12.78 -23.71
C ASP A 389 -12.13 -12.81 -25.24
#